data_AF-A0A562WP70-F1
#
_entry.id   AF-A0A562WP70-F1
#
_cell.length_a   1.000
_cell.length_b   1.000
_cell.length_c   1.000
_cell.angle_alpha   90.00
_cell.angle_beta   90.00
_cell.angle_gamma   90.00
#
_symmetry.space_group_name_H-M   'P 1'
#
loop_
_entity.id
_entity.type
_entity.pdbx_description
1 polymer ?
#
loop_
_entity_poly.entity_id
_entity_poly.type
_entity_poly.pdbx_seq_one_letter_code
_entity_poly.pdbx_strand_id
1 'polypeptide(L)' 'MHLGFRPPALQWGQRVAWAAKSFTTEWVEFVNRATPRQLQALGFPPPGHRYWTTETLAGMALRYPKLDLLPWQPTN' A
#
# COMPACT_ATOMS: atom_id res chain seq x y z
N MET A 1 -21.24 -7.30 -19.30
CA MET A 1 -20.12 -8.03 -18.68
C MET A 1 -18.88 -7.17 -18.75
N HIS A 2 -18.19 -6.91 -17.63
CA HIS A 2 -16.95 -6.11 -17.62
C HIS A 2 -15.76 -7.05 -17.37
N LEU A 3 -14.87 -7.18 -18.36
CA LEU A 3 -13.65 -7.99 -18.28
C LEU A 3 -12.50 -7.10 -17.82
N GLY A 4 -12.01 -7.32 -16.61
CA GLY A 4 -10.78 -6.70 -16.12
C GLY A 4 -9.57 -7.60 -16.43
N PHE A 5 -8.71 -7.18 -17.36
CA PHE A 5 -7.42 -7.85 -17.62
C PHE A 5 -6.32 -7.17 -16.80
N ARG A 6 -5.59 -7.96 -15.99
CA ARG A 6 -4.43 -7.48 -15.23
C ARG A 6 -3.18 -8.23 -15.69
N PRO A 7 -2.21 -7.56 -16.33
CA PRO A 7 -0.93 -8.18 -16.70
C PRO A 7 -0.21 -8.71 -15.46
N PRO A 8 0.54 -9.83 -15.54
CA PRO A 8 1.30 -10.38 -14.41
C PRO A 8 2.30 -9.38 -13.80
N ALA A 9 2.89 -8.53 -14.64
CA ALA A 9 3.81 -7.47 -14.23
C ALA A 9 3.12 -6.31 -13.49
N LEU A 10 1.80 -6.15 -13.66
CA LEU A 10 1.02 -5.10 -13.01
C LEU A 10 0.56 -5.59 -11.64
N GLN A 11 1.45 -5.55 -10.65
CA GLN A 11 1.15 -5.98 -9.28
C GLN A 11 0.22 -5.02 -8.51
N TRP A 12 -0.08 -3.86 -9.08
CA TRP A 12 -0.76 -2.74 -8.45
C TRP A 12 -2.00 -2.36 -9.26
N GLY A 13 -3.12 -2.13 -8.58
CA GLY A 13 -4.45 -1.96 -9.20
C GLY A 13 -5.34 -3.17 -8.93
N GLN A 14 -6.05 -3.11 -7.81
CA GLN A 14 -7.02 -4.13 -7.42
C GLN A 14 -8.34 -3.93 -8.16
N ARG A 15 -9.08 -5.02 -8.39
CA ARG A 15 -10.44 -4.98 -8.94
C ARG A 15 -11.38 -4.10 -8.10
N VAL A 16 -11.15 -4.07 -6.79
CA VAL A 16 -11.87 -3.19 -5.86
C VAL A 16 -11.11 -1.88 -5.78
N ALA A 17 -11.82 -0.77 -6.05
CA ALA A 17 -11.27 0.57 -6.04
C ALA A 17 -11.05 1.10 -4.62
N TRP A 18 -10.30 0.38 -3.78
CA TRP A 18 -9.91 0.85 -2.44
C TRP A 18 -9.21 2.21 -2.49
N ALA A 19 -8.50 2.49 -3.59
CA ALA A 19 -7.94 3.81 -3.88
C ALA A 19 -9.01 4.93 -3.85
N ALA A 20 -10.25 4.66 -4.27
CA ALA A 20 -11.36 5.59 -4.21
C ALA A 20 -11.90 5.85 -2.79
N LYS A 21 -11.45 5.08 -1.79
CA LYS A 21 -11.71 5.35 -0.37
C LYS A 21 -10.49 5.93 0.34
N SER A 22 -9.38 6.13 -0.38
CA SER A 22 -8.10 6.45 0.23
C SER A 22 -8.01 7.85 0.88
N PHE A 23 -9.01 8.69 0.66
CA PHE A 23 -9.17 10.02 1.27
C PHE A 23 -10.10 10.03 2.50
N THR A 24 -10.70 8.90 2.85
CA THR A 24 -11.60 8.81 4.02
C THR A 24 -10.80 8.66 5.31
N THR A 25 -11.32 9.19 6.42
CA THR A 25 -10.67 9.09 7.74
C THR A 25 -10.55 7.64 8.18
N GLU A 26 -11.59 6.83 7.95
CA GLU A 26 -11.65 5.42 8.32
C GLU A 26 -10.56 4.60 7.60
N TRP A 27 -10.27 4.96 6.34
CA TRP A 27 -9.17 4.36 5.60
C TRP A 27 -7.82 4.71 6.21
N VAL A 28 -7.58 5.99 6.53
CA VAL A 28 -6.33 6.44 7.16
C VAL A 28 -6.14 5.75 8.52
N GLU A 29 -7.18 5.67 9.34
CA GLU A 29 -7.15 4.99 10.63
C GLU A 29 -6.90 3.48 10.50
N PHE A 30 -7.48 2.85 9.48
CA PHE A 30 -7.22 1.45 9.16
C PHE A 30 -5.76 1.23 8.77
N VAL A 31 -5.23 2.03 7.82
CA VAL A 31 -3.85 1.87 7.34
C VAL A 31 -2.86 2.06 8.48
N ASN A 32 -3.07 3.07 9.33
CA ASN A 32 -2.22 3.35 10.49
C ASN A 32 -2.05 2.16 11.47
N ARG A 33 -2.98 1.21 11.52
CA ARG A 33 -2.92 0.03 12.41
C ARG A 33 -2.71 -1.30 11.68
N ALA A 34 -2.58 -1.26 10.35
CA ALA A 34 -2.54 -2.46 9.53
C ALA A 34 -1.14 -3.09 9.51
N THR A 35 -1.11 -4.42 9.42
CA THR A 35 0.11 -5.18 9.16
C THR A 35 0.48 -5.16 7.67
N PRO A 36 1.75 -5.42 7.30
CA PRO A 36 2.15 -5.52 5.90
C PRO A 36 1.31 -6.52 5.10
N ARG A 37 0.95 -7.66 5.70
CA ARG A 37 0.09 -8.68 5.06
C ARG A 37 -1.31 -8.16 4.75
N GLN A 38 -1.91 -7.38 5.65
CA GLN A 38 -3.24 -6.79 5.44
C GLN A 38 -3.19 -5.71 4.35
N LEU A 39 -2.17 -4.85 4.35
CA LEU A 39 -1.99 -3.85 3.30
C LEU A 39 -1.71 -4.50 1.94
N GLN A 40 -0.95 -5.59 1.90
CA GLN A 40 -0.70 -6.35 0.67
C GLN A 40 -2.00 -6.89 0.07
N ALA A 41 -2.93 -7.39 0.90
CA ALA A 41 -4.25 -7.83 0.43
C ALA A 41 -5.07 -6.70 -0.22
N LEU A 42 -4.78 -5.45 0.12
CA LEU A 42 -5.39 -4.25 -0.45
C LEU A 42 -4.59 -3.67 -1.63
N GLY A 43 -3.49 -4.32 -2.01
CA GLY A 43 -2.68 -3.97 -3.18
C GLY A 43 -1.46 -3.10 -2.89
N PHE A 44 -1.08 -2.90 -1.63
CA PHE A 44 0.22 -2.30 -1.32
C PHE A 44 1.36 -3.27 -1.69
N PRO A 45 2.48 -2.80 -2.24
CA PRO A 45 3.60 -3.68 -2.54
C PRO A 45 4.17 -4.33 -1.26
N PRO A 46 4.59 -5.61 -1.30
CA PRO A 46 5.16 -6.28 -0.12
C PRO A 46 6.52 -5.66 0.28
N PRO A 47 7.00 -5.91 1.52
CA PRO A 47 8.40 -5.70 1.90
C PRO A 47 9.39 -6.21 0.86
N GLY A 48 10.48 -5.46 0.63
CA GLY A 48 11.49 -5.77 -0.38
C GLY A 48 11.11 -5.44 -1.83
N HIS A 49 9.88 -5.02 -2.11
CA HIS A 49 9.48 -4.59 -3.46
C HIS A 49 10.16 -3.26 -3.83
N ARG A 50 10.67 -3.14 -5.07
CA ARG A 50 11.38 -1.96 -5.62
C ARG A 50 10.63 -0.62 -5.56
N TYR A 51 9.34 -0.67 -5.22
CA TYR A 51 8.52 0.53 -5.03
C TYR A 51 8.97 1.27 -3.77
N TRP A 52 9.42 0.54 -2.75
CA TRP A 52 9.84 1.08 -1.48
C TRP A 52 11.25 1.67 -1.57
N THR A 53 11.30 2.94 -1.98
CA THR A 53 12.47 3.81 -1.87
C THR A 53 12.34 4.73 -0.65
N THR A 54 13.43 5.39 -0.28
CA THR A 54 13.42 6.43 0.77
C THR A 54 12.34 7.48 0.53
N GLU A 55 12.14 7.93 -0.71
CA GLU A 55 11.14 8.93 -1.06
C GLU A 55 9.71 8.41 -0.87
N THR A 56 9.43 7.18 -1.30
CA THR A 56 8.08 6.61 -1.14
C THR A 56 7.75 6.33 0.32
N LEU A 57 8.73 5.91 1.13
CA LEU A 57 8.58 5.72 2.57
C LEU A 57 8.34 7.04 3.28
N ALA A 58 9.05 8.11 2.89
CA ALA A 58 8.79 9.46 3.40
C ALA A 58 7.37 9.93 3.08
N GLY A 59 6.90 9.71 1.84
CA GLY A 59 5.52 10.01 1.46
C GLY A 59 4.49 9.21 2.26
N MET A 60 4.76 7.93 2.52
CA MET A 60 3.91 7.10 3.38
C MET A 60 3.88 7.61 4.82
N ALA A 61 5.02 8.02 5.39
CA ALA A 61 5.08 8.56 6.75
C ALA A 61 4.28 9.86 6.89
N LEU A 62 4.29 10.73 5.87
CA LEU A 62 3.46 11.93 5.84
C LEU A 62 1.96 11.60 5.78
N ARG A 63 1.59 10.60 4.97
CA ARG A 63 0.18 10.22 4.76
C ARG A 63 -0.41 9.40 5.91
N TYR A 64 0.40 8.52 6.50
CA TYR A 64 0.00 7.57 7.54
C TYR A 64 1.01 7.62 8.69
N PRO A 65 0.98 8.68 9.52
CA PRO A 65 2.03 8.96 10.50
C PRO A 65 2.14 7.96 11.65
N LYS A 66 1.16 7.05 11.81
CA LYS A 66 1.17 6.01 12.85
C LYS A 66 1.45 4.61 12.28
N LEU A 67 1.51 4.45 10.96
CA LEU A 67 1.86 3.19 10.33
C LEU A 67 3.31 2.82 10.68
N ASP A 68 3.52 1.62 11.21
CA ASP A 68 4.86 1.07 11.37
C ASP A 68 5.47 0.78 10.00
N LEU A 69 6.46 1.59 9.61
CA LEU A 69 7.13 1.48 8.31
C LEU A 69 8.41 0.64 8.36
N LEU A 70 8.85 0.17 9.54
CA LEU A 70 10.05 -0.65 9.68
C LEU A 70 10.07 -1.88 8.74
N PRO A 71 8.95 -2.59 8.50
CA PRO A 71 8.96 -3.75 7.61
C PRO A 71 9.33 -3.46 6.15
N TRP A 72 9.20 -2.22 5.67
CA TRP A 72 9.51 -1.83 4.29
C TRP A 72 10.82 -1.08 4.14
N GLN A 73 11.50 -0.78 5.24
CA GLN A 73 12.83 -0.18 5.21
C GLN A 73 13.80 -1.15 4.51
N PRO A 74 14.66 -0.66 3.60
CA PRO A 74 15.75 -1.47 3.06
C PRO A 74 16.63 -1.96 4.21
N THR A 75 16.93 -3.26 4.26
CA THR A 75 17.97 -3.77 5.14
C THR A 75 19.30 -3.29 4.59
N ASN A 76 19.99 -2.42 5.34
CA ASN A 76 21.36 -2.01 5.04
C ASN A 76 22.32 -3.20 5.18
#